data_AF-A0A964UH89-F1
#
_entry.id   AF-A0A964UH89-F1
#
_cell.length_a   1.000
_cell.length_b   1.000
_cell.length_c   1.000
_cell.angle_alpha   90.00
_cell.angle_beta   90.00
_cell.angle_gamma   90.00
#
_symmetry.space_group_name_H-M   'P 1'
#
loop_
_entity.id
_entity.type
_entity.pdbx_description
1 polymer ?
#
loop_
_entity_poly.entity_id
_entity_poly.type
_entity_poly.pdbx_seq_one_letter_code
_entity_poly.pdbx_strand_id
1 'polypeptide(L)'
;MFTATIYLAGKMRADWREELCATLARSSGYELRHLDPSVGQREWLSDPDLPYLIFGRDCSLIARAESVVVYLTDDIRVGGSQEMLIAKYFKKPLIGIAPRGGKFLKDAHTVYGGTYEKWVHPFVRGTCDALAETPEEAGRDLARFLEDPAPPVKGIDVIDEAMAYYQQRGL
;
A
#
# COMPACT_ATOMS: atom_id res chain seq x y z
N MET A 1 -4.48 3.74 25.20
CA MET A 1 -3.87 3.88 23.86
C MET A 1 -4.02 2.53 23.18
N PHE A 2 -4.62 2.47 21.99
CA PHE A 2 -4.79 1.22 21.27
C PHE A 2 -3.52 0.92 20.47
N THR A 3 -3.16 -0.36 20.38
CA THR A 3 -2.01 -0.83 19.61
C THR A 3 -2.50 -1.47 18.33
N ALA A 4 -1.87 -1.16 17.19
CA ALA A 4 -2.18 -1.78 15.91
C ALA A 4 -0.93 -2.27 15.17
N THR A 5 -1.04 -3.37 14.42
CA THR A 5 0.02 -3.89 13.56
C THR A 5 -0.15 -3.42 12.12
N ILE A 6 0.91 -2.86 11.55
CA ILE A 6 0.89 -2.39 10.16
C ILE A 6 2.05 -2.97 9.35
N TYR A 7 1.86 -3.05 8.03
CA TYR A 7 2.92 -3.35 7.08
C TYR A 7 3.25 -2.11 6.23
N LEU A 8 4.53 -1.76 6.10
CA LEU A 8 4.98 -0.62 5.30
C LEU A 8 5.65 -1.08 4.01
N ALA A 9 4.88 -1.03 2.92
CA ALA A 9 5.31 -1.37 1.58
C ALA A 9 6.01 -0.17 0.90
N GLY A 10 7.00 -0.47 0.06
CA GLY A 10 7.77 0.53 -0.69
C GLY A 10 9.27 0.51 -0.39
N LYS A 11 10.00 1.41 -1.05
CA LYS A 11 11.46 1.53 -0.91
C LYS A 11 11.90 2.98 -0.92
N MET A 12 12.70 3.33 0.09
CA MET A 12 13.39 4.61 0.28
C MET A 12 14.73 4.37 1.02
N ARG A 13 15.40 5.43 1.49
CA ARG A 13 16.61 5.39 2.35
C ARG A 13 16.41 4.56 3.63
N ALA A 14 17.46 4.03 4.25
CA ALA A 14 17.37 2.98 5.28
C ALA A 14 16.44 3.25 6.49
N ASP A 15 16.22 4.50 6.89
CA ASP A 15 15.48 4.95 8.08
C ASP A 15 14.03 5.36 7.82
N TRP A 16 13.59 5.41 6.56
CA TRP A 16 12.30 5.98 6.19
C TRP A 16 11.08 5.33 6.83
N ARG A 17 11.15 4.01 7.11
CA ARG A 17 10.03 3.27 7.70
C ARG A 17 9.80 3.66 9.15
N GLU A 18 10.86 3.96 9.88
CA GLU A 18 10.76 4.41 11.28
C GLU A 18 10.15 5.80 11.36
N GLU A 19 10.65 6.73 10.53
CA GLU A 19 10.12 8.10 10.43
C GLU A 19 8.64 8.11 10.00
N LEU A 20 8.30 7.29 8.99
CA LEU A 20 6.94 7.14 8.52
C LEU A 20 6.04 6.53 9.60
N CYS A 21 6.46 5.43 10.24
CA CYS A 21 5.70 4.79 11.30
C CYS A 21 5.43 5.76 12.47
N ALA A 22 6.44 6.53 12.89
CA ALA A 22 6.29 7.54 13.93
C ALA A 22 5.28 8.64 13.53
N THR A 23 5.30 9.06 12.27
CA THR A 23 4.35 10.07 11.77
C THR A 23 2.92 9.54 11.69
N LEU A 24 2.75 8.31 11.20
CA LEU A 24 1.46 7.61 11.19
C LEU A 24 0.93 7.41 12.62
N ALA A 25 1.78 7.04 13.58
CA ALA A 25 1.38 6.85 14.97
C ALA A 25 0.87 8.15 15.60
N ARG A 26 1.61 9.26 15.40
CA ARG A 26 1.17 10.58 15.90
C ARG A 26 -0.17 11.03 15.32
N SER A 27 -0.37 10.83 14.02
CA SER A 27 -1.54 11.33 13.30
C SER A 27 -2.76 10.41 13.39
N SER A 28 -2.57 9.11 13.62
CA SER A 28 -3.64 8.15 13.87
C SER A 28 -4.10 8.12 15.34
N GLY A 29 -3.24 8.48 16.28
CA GLY A 29 -3.50 8.32 17.72
C GLY A 29 -3.31 6.89 18.24
N TYR A 30 -2.82 5.97 17.39
CA TYR A 30 -2.51 4.60 17.74
C TYR A 30 -1.03 4.41 18.05
N GLU A 31 -0.73 3.44 18.91
CA GLU A 31 0.61 2.86 19.00
C GLU A 31 0.77 1.87 17.83
N LEU A 32 1.72 2.14 16.92
CA LEU A 32 1.89 1.33 15.72
C LEU A 32 3.09 0.39 15.83
N ARG A 33 2.84 -0.89 15.62
CA ARG A 33 3.87 -1.91 15.47
C ARG A 33 4.06 -2.23 13.99
N HIS A 34 5.18 -1.79 13.44
CA HIS A 34 5.57 -2.13 12.08
C HIS A 34 6.07 -3.58 11.98
N LEU A 35 5.45 -4.37 11.10
CA LEU A 35 5.86 -5.72 10.73
C LEU A 35 6.95 -5.66 9.65
N ASP A 36 8.20 -5.46 10.08
CA ASP A 36 9.32 -5.17 9.18
C ASP A 36 9.89 -6.43 8.49
N PRO A 37 9.89 -6.50 7.14
CA PRO A 37 10.47 -7.61 6.39
C PRO A 37 12.00 -7.65 6.39
N SER A 38 12.68 -6.59 6.84
CA SER A 38 14.15 -6.48 6.87
C SER A 38 14.83 -7.08 8.11
N VAL A 39 14.07 -7.29 9.20
CA VAL A 39 14.62 -7.81 10.46
C VAL A 39 15.02 -9.29 10.33
N GLY A 40 16.23 -9.68 10.69
CA GLY A 40 16.65 -11.10 10.68
C GLY A 40 17.02 -11.69 9.31
N GLN A 41 17.11 -10.87 8.24
CA GLN A 41 17.47 -11.35 6.90
C GLN A 41 18.87 -11.98 6.79
N ARG A 42 19.80 -11.63 7.70
CA ARG A 42 21.19 -12.13 7.66
C ARG A 42 21.31 -13.64 7.91
N GLU A 43 20.32 -14.23 8.58
CA GLU A 43 20.33 -15.65 8.95
C GLU A 43 19.96 -16.58 7.78
N TRP A 44 19.49 -16.01 6.67
CA TRP A 44 18.92 -16.77 5.55
C TRP A 44 19.80 -16.78 4.30
N LEU A 45 20.94 -16.09 4.32
CA LEU A 45 21.82 -15.93 3.15
C LEU A 45 22.39 -17.26 2.62
N SER A 46 22.31 -18.33 3.42
CA SER A 46 22.72 -19.68 3.04
C SER A 46 21.58 -20.60 2.57
N ASP A 47 20.33 -20.13 2.58
CA ASP A 47 19.17 -20.92 2.16
C ASP A 47 19.09 -20.98 0.62
N PRO A 48 19.11 -22.16 -0.02
CA PRO A 48 19.00 -22.28 -1.47
C PRO A 48 17.64 -21.80 -2.02
N ASP A 49 16.58 -21.80 -1.20
CA ASP A 49 15.23 -21.33 -1.54
C ASP A 49 14.93 -19.93 -0.99
N LEU A 50 15.98 -19.15 -0.69
CA LEU A 50 15.91 -17.78 -0.18
C LEU A 50 14.87 -16.89 -0.88
N PRO A 51 14.70 -16.90 -2.23
CA PRO A 51 13.67 -16.10 -2.87
C PRO A 51 12.23 -16.46 -2.42
N TYR A 52 11.91 -17.74 -2.28
CA TYR A 52 10.59 -18.18 -1.83
C TYR A 52 10.39 -17.90 -0.34
N LEU A 53 11.45 -18.02 0.47
CA LEU A 53 11.44 -17.63 1.87
C LEU A 53 11.12 -16.13 2.04
N ILE A 54 11.75 -15.25 1.25
CA ILE A 54 11.49 -13.81 1.27
C ILE A 54 10.04 -13.53 0.86
N PHE A 55 9.59 -14.10 -0.26
CA PHE A 55 8.22 -13.92 -0.74
C PHE A 55 7.18 -14.41 0.29
N GLY A 56 7.36 -15.62 0.82
CA GLY A 56 6.48 -16.20 1.83
C GLY A 56 6.46 -15.39 3.13
N ARG A 57 7.60 -14.82 3.53
CA ARG A 57 7.68 -13.90 4.67
C ARG A 57 6.82 -12.66 4.44
N ASP A 58 7.01 -11.97 3.32
CA ASP A 58 6.26 -10.73 3.03
C ASP A 58 4.75 -11.02 3.00
N CYS A 59 4.34 -12.13 2.36
CA CYS A 59 2.95 -12.59 2.37
C CYS A 59 2.41 -12.83 3.79
N SER A 60 3.19 -13.52 4.64
CA SER A 60 2.82 -13.82 6.02
C SER A 60 2.71 -12.56 6.89
N LEU A 61 3.63 -11.60 6.72
CA LEU A 61 3.59 -10.32 7.44
C LEU A 61 2.38 -9.48 7.01
N ILE A 62 2.09 -9.39 5.70
CA ILE A 62 0.90 -8.70 5.20
C ILE A 62 -0.39 -9.35 5.72
N ALA A 63 -0.47 -10.68 5.72
CA ALA A 63 -1.64 -11.40 6.24
C ALA A 63 -1.91 -11.11 7.73
N ARG A 64 -0.86 -10.84 8.51
CA ARG A 64 -0.93 -10.55 9.95
C ARG A 64 -1.10 -9.07 10.29
N ALA A 65 -0.91 -8.17 9.33
CA ALA A 65 -1.14 -6.75 9.52
C ALA A 65 -2.65 -6.46 9.61
N GLU A 66 -3.01 -5.45 10.38
CA GLU A 66 -4.37 -4.88 10.40
C GLU A 66 -4.57 -3.90 9.24
N SER A 67 -3.50 -3.25 8.78
CA SER A 67 -3.52 -2.38 7.61
C SER A 67 -2.16 -2.38 6.89
N VAL A 68 -2.20 -2.14 5.59
CA VAL A 68 -1.02 -1.97 4.74
C VAL A 68 -0.93 -0.52 4.29
N VAL A 69 0.21 0.10 4.49
CA VAL A 69 0.49 1.45 3.97
C VAL A 69 1.60 1.33 2.93
N VAL A 70 1.35 1.84 1.73
CA VAL A 70 2.32 1.85 0.63
C VAL A 70 2.77 3.28 0.35
N TYR A 71 4.08 3.52 0.41
CA TYR A 71 4.64 4.81 0.05
C TYR A 71 4.94 4.84 -1.46
N LEU A 72 4.11 5.55 -2.22
CA LEU A 72 4.11 5.58 -3.68
C LEU A 72 5.08 6.64 -4.20
N THR A 73 6.37 6.35 -4.09
CA THR A 73 7.45 7.14 -4.68
C THR A 73 7.69 6.76 -6.14
N ASP A 74 8.39 7.59 -6.90
CA ASP A 74 8.58 7.38 -8.35
C ASP A 74 9.21 6.02 -8.74
N ASP A 75 9.89 5.33 -7.82
CA ASP A 75 10.52 4.00 -7.96
C ASP A 75 9.79 2.89 -7.17
N ILE A 76 8.45 2.80 -7.24
CA ILE A 76 7.79 1.58 -6.75
C ILE A 76 8.24 0.38 -7.60
N ARG A 77 8.96 -0.54 -6.95
CA ARG A 77 9.52 -1.75 -7.58
C ARG A 77 8.48 -2.85 -7.65
N VAL A 78 8.80 -3.88 -8.42
CA VAL A 78 8.01 -5.11 -8.54
C VAL A 78 7.50 -5.61 -7.19
N GLY A 79 8.36 -5.65 -6.16
CA GLY A 79 7.97 -6.05 -4.80
C GLY A 79 6.81 -5.21 -4.24
N GLY A 80 6.94 -3.88 -4.24
CA GLY A 80 5.89 -2.97 -3.74
C GLY A 80 4.55 -3.15 -4.46
N SER A 81 4.58 -3.31 -5.78
CA SER A 81 3.37 -3.55 -6.57
C SER A 81 2.73 -4.91 -6.25
N GLN A 82 3.52 -5.96 -5.99
CA GLN A 82 3.02 -7.27 -5.58
C GLN A 82 2.42 -7.22 -4.17
N GLU A 83 3.07 -6.53 -3.23
CA GLU A 83 2.58 -6.34 -1.86
C GLU A 83 1.18 -5.69 -1.83
N MET A 84 0.91 -4.74 -2.74
CA MET A 84 -0.42 -4.14 -2.90
C MET A 84 -1.48 -5.18 -3.28
N LEU A 85 -1.20 -6.07 -4.23
CA LEU A 85 -2.13 -7.13 -4.63
C LEU A 85 -2.29 -8.21 -3.54
N ILE A 86 -1.21 -8.55 -2.84
CA ILE A 86 -1.24 -9.48 -1.70
C ILE A 86 -2.12 -8.91 -0.58
N ALA A 87 -2.06 -7.60 -0.33
CA ALA A 87 -2.96 -6.94 0.62
C ALA A 87 -4.43 -7.13 0.23
N LYS A 88 -4.76 -7.01 -1.08
CA LYS A 88 -6.10 -7.25 -1.61
C LYS A 88 -6.54 -8.71 -1.50
N TYR A 89 -5.63 -9.66 -1.75
CA TYR A 89 -5.87 -11.08 -1.52
C TYR A 89 -6.31 -11.38 -0.08
N PHE A 90 -5.67 -10.76 0.91
CA PHE A 90 -6.04 -10.91 2.32
C PHE A 90 -7.10 -9.91 2.82
N LYS A 91 -7.74 -9.16 1.92
CA LYS A 91 -8.72 -8.10 2.25
C LYS A 91 -8.22 -7.14 3.32
N LYS A 92 -6.96 -6.73 3.23
CA LYS A 92 -6.37 -5.74 4.13
C LYS A 92 -6.66 -4.33 3.62
N PRO A 93 -7.04 -3.38 4.49
CA PRO A 93 -7.04 -1.97 4.14
C PRO A 93 -5.68 -1.59 3.56
N LEU A 94 -5.68 -0.97 2.38
CA LEU A 94 -4.49 -0.53 1.67
C LEU A 94 -4.56 0.99 1.48
N ILE A 95 -3.66 1.69 2.14
CA ILE A 95 -3.55 3.15 2.09
C ILE A 95 -2.32 3.49 1.25
N GLY A 96 -2.54 4.14 0.10
CA GLY A 96 -1.45 4.70 -0.69
C GLY A 96 -1.11 6.10 -0.22
N ILE A 97 0.18 6.39 -0.04
CA ILE A 97 0.66 7.77 0.11
C ILE A 97 1.27 8.18 -1.23
N ALA A 98 0.59 9.03 -1.99
CA ALA A 98 1.03 9.54 -3.28
C ALA A 98 1.11 11.07 -3.23
N PRO A 99 2.32 11.66 -3.13
CA PRO A 99 2.47 13.11 -3.15
C PRO A 99 1.87 13.72 -4.41
N ARG A 100 1.12 14.81 -4.23
CA ARG A 100 0.51 15.55 -5.34
C ARG A 100 1.58 16.08 -6.30
N GLY A 101 1.33 15.91 -7.60
CA GLY A 101 2.29 16.21 -8.67
C GLY A 101 3.30 15.08 -8.92
N GLY A 102 3.32 14.03 -8.10
CA GLY A 102 4.17 12.86 -8.28
C GLY A 102 3.73 11.95 -9.42
N LYS A 103 4.47 10.86 -9.64
CA LYS A 103 4.17 9.89 -10.71
C LYS A 103 2.79 9.27 -10.64
N PHE A 104 2.20 9.14 -9.44
CA PHE A 104 0.93 8.43 -9.23
C PHE A 104 -0.29 9.30 -8.96
N LEU A 105 -0.09 10.59 -8.71
CA LEU A 105 -1.15 11.57 -8.45
C LEU A 105 -0.77 12.91 -9.09
N LYS A 106 -1.53 13.36 -10.09
CA LYS A 106 -1.25 14.58 -10.86
C LYS A 106 -2.49 15.45 -10.98
N ASP A 107 -2.30 16.77 -10.98
CA ASP A 107 -3.38 17.71 -11.25
C ASP A 107 -3.92 17.58 -12.67
N ALA A 108 -3.03 17.37 -13.64
CA ALA A 108 -3.37 17.05 -15.01
C ALA A 108 -2.37 16.04 -15.58
N HIS A 109 -2.85 15.08 -16.37
CA HIS A 109 -2.00 14.15 -17.10
C HIS A 109 -2.51 13.94 -18.52
N THR A 110 -1.62 14.14 -19.49
CA THR A 110 -1.93 13.89 -20.90
C THR A 110 -1.49 12.49 -21.29
N VAL A 111 -2.42 11.67 -21.76
CA VAL A 111 -2.17 10.32 -22.26
C VAL A 111 -3.11 10.02 -23.42
N TYR A 112 -2.60 9.37 -24.47
CA TYR A 112 -3.36 9.04 -25.68
C TYR A 112 -4.10 10.22 -26.32
N GLY A 113 -3.50 11.42 -26.27
CA GLY A 113 -4.07 12.64 -26.87
C GLY A 113 -5.18 13.32 -26.06
N GLY A 114 -5.57 12.76 -24.90
CA GLY A 114 -6.50 13.39 -23.96
C GLY A 114 -5.78 13.91 -22.72
N THR A 115 -6.28 15.01 -22.15
CA THR A 115 -5.83 15.53 -20.85
C THR A 115 -6.87 15.17 -19.79
N TYR A 116 -6.40 14.51 -18.73
CA TYR A 116 -7.22 14.06 -17.62
C TYR A 116 -6.89 14.89 -16.38
N GLU A 117 -7.88 15.60 -15.86
CA GLU A 117 -7.78 16.36 -14.61
C GLU A 117 -7.84 15.43 -13.40
N LYS A 118 -7.11 15.78 -12.33
CA LYS A 118 -7.00 15.01 -11.07
C LYS A 118 -6.67 13.55 -11.32
N TRP A 119 -5.68 13.31 -12.19
CA TRP A 119 -5.31 11.99 -12.62
C TRP A 119 -4.65 11.19 -11.48
N VAL A 120 -5.10 9.95 -11.32
CA VAL A 120 -4.52 8.94 -10.43
C VAL A 120 -4.10 7.75 -11.28
N HIS A 121 -2.93 7.18 -11.00
CA HIS A 121 -2.45 6.01 -11.71
C HIS A 121 -3.46 4.85 -11.62
N PRO A 122 -3.87 4.20 -12.73
CA PRO A 122 -4.90 3.16 -12.72
C PRO A 122 -4.66 2.03 -11.72
N PHE A 123 -3.44 1.48 -11.65
CA PHE A 123 -3.12 0.43 -10.66
C PHE A 123 -3.17 0.91 -9.20
N VAL A 124 -2.92 2.19 -8.92
CA VAL A 124 -3.09 2.77 -7.58
C VAL A 124 -4.58 2.94 -7.28
N ARG A 125 -5.34 3.54 -8.22
CA ARG A 125 -6.79 3.74 -8.06
C ARG A 125 -7.55 2.42 -7.93
N GLY A 126 -7.13 1.40 -8.67
CA GLY A 126 -7.73 0.07 -8.64
C GLY A 126 -7.52 -0.62 -7.30
N THR A 127 -6.30 -0.56 -6.74
CA THR A 127 -5.93 -1.36 -5.56
C THR A 127 -6.05 -0.64 -4.22
N CYS A 128 -5.72 0.65 -4.12
CA CYS A 128 -5.80 1.36 -2.84
C CYS A 128 -7.25 1.62 -2.42
N ASP A 129 -7.53 1.47 -1.12
CA ASP A 129 -8.82 1.81 -0.49
C ASP A 129 -8.87 3.29 -0.12
N ALA A 130 -7.72 3.87 0.23
CA ALA A 130 -7.54 5.31 0.43
C ALA A 130 -6.25 5.79 -0.24
N LEU A 131 -6.25 7.06 -0.63
CA LEU A 131 -5.09 7.74 -1.22
C LEU A 131 -4.85 9.06 -0.49
N ALA A 132 -3.74 9.13 0.22
CA ALA A 132 -3.29 10.29 0.96
C ALA A 132 -2.19 11.02 0.19
N GLU A 133 -2.17 12.35 0.24
CA GLU A 133 -1.11 13.18 -0.35
C GLU A 133 0.09 13.28 0.61
N THR A 134 -0.14 13.08 1.91
CA THR A 134 0.85 13.21 2.98
C THR A 134 0.82 12.03 3.96
N PRO A 135 1.93 11.73 4.65
CA PRO A 135 1.94 10.74 5.74
C PRO A 135 0.90 11.03 6.84
N GLU A 136 0.66 12.30 7.18
CA GLU A 136 -0.30 12.71 8.19
C GLU A 136 -1.75 12.41 7.77
N GLU A 137 -2.07 12.59 6.49
CA GLU A 137 -3.35 12.16 5.93
C GLU A 137 -3.52 10.64 6.00
N ALA A 138 -2.47 9.89 5.65
CA ALA A 138 -2.51 8.43 5.73
C ALA A 138 -2.70 7.93 7.17
N GLY A 139 -2.16 8.60 8.17
CA GLY A 139 -2.41 8.26 9.56
C GLY A 139 -3.86 8.48 9.99
N ARG A 140 -4.52 9.53 9.47
CA ARG A 140 -5.96 9.75 9.70
C ARG A 140 -6.81 8.70 8.98
N ASP A 141 -6.47 8.36 7.74
CA ASP A 141 -7.12 7.27 7.01
C ASP A 141 -6.94 5.93 7.73
N LEU A 142 -5.74 5.68 8.29
CA LEU A 142 -5.43 4.49 9.08
C LEU A 142 -6.33 4.40 10.32
N ALA A 143 -6.45 5.48 11.09
CA ALA A 143 -7.35 5.51 12.25
C ALA A 143 -8.79 5.17 11.85
N ARG A 144 -9.30 5.74 10.74
CA ARG A 144 -10.64 5.43 10.23
C ARG A 144 -10.83 3.93 9.98
N PHE A 145 -9.88 3.26 9.34
CA PHE A 145 -9.96 1.81 9.07
C PHE A 145 -9.82 0.95 10.34
N LEU A 146 -9.16 1.45 11.38
CA LEU A 146 -8.98 0.74 12.65
C LEU A 146 -10.16 0.94 13.63
N GLU A 147 -10.82 2.10 13.58
CA GLU A 147 -11.95 2.46 14.44
C GLU A 147 -13.28 1.89 13.91
N ASP A 148 -13.45 1.90 12.58
CA ASP A 148 -14.66 1.43 11.91
C ASP A 148 -14.29 0.56 10.70
N PRO A 149 -14.53 -0.77 10.74
CA PRO A 149 -14.28 -1.64 9.58
C PRO A 149 -15.29 -1.43 8.44
N ALA A 150 -16.20 -0.44 8.52
CA ALA A 150 -17.29 -0.24 7.57
C ALA A 150 -16.95 0.24 6.15
N PRO A 151 -15.84 0.94 5.82
CA PRO A 151 -15.56 1.19 4.41
C PRO A 151 -15.32 -0.14 3.71
N PRO A 152 -15.97 -0.43 2.57
CA PRO A 152 -15.73 -1.67 1.85
C PRO A 152 -14.24 -1.72 1.45
N VAL A 153 -13.49 -2.59 2.12
CA VAL A 153 -12.12 -2.90 1.77
C VAL A 153 -12.15 -3.76 0.53
N LYS A 154 -11.50 -3.29 -0.52
CA LYS A 154 -11.35 -4.03 -1.78
C LYS A 154 -10.68 -5.37 -1.52
N GLY A 155 -11.22 -6.42 -2.14
CA GLY A 155 -10.56 -7.72 -2.23
C GLY A 155 -9.77 -7.85 -3.53
N ILE A 156 -9.29 -9.07 -3.80
CA ILE A 156 -8.61 -9.40 -5.07
C ILE A 156 -9.56 -9.41 -6.27
N ASP A 157 -10.86 -9.49 -6.01
CA ASP A 157 -11.97 -9.39 -6.96
C ASP A 157 -11.99 -8.08 -7.75
N VAL A 158 -11.29 -7.03 -7.29
CA VAL A 158 -11.08 -5.80 -8.08
C VAL A 158 -10.48 -6.05 -9.46
N ILE A 159 -9.76 -7.16 -9.65
CA ILE A 159 -9.25 -7.57 -10.96
C ILE A 159 -10.41 -7.98 -11.88
N ASP A 160 -11.28 -8.86 -11.39
CA ASP A 160 -12.44 -9.34 -12.14
C ASP A 160 -13.45 -8.21 -12.40
N GLU A 161 -13.68 -7.34 -11.42
CA GLU A 161 -14.52 -6.16 -11.56
C GLU A 161 -13.99 -5.20 -12.64
N ALA A 162 -12.68 -4.92 -12.64
CA ALA A 162 -12.05 -4.07 -13.64
C ALA A 162 -12.13 -4.69 -15.05
N MET A 163 -11.94 -6.02 -15.15
CA MET A 163 -12.09 -6.75 -16.41
C MET A 163 -13.53 -6.70 -16.92
N ALA A 164 -14.52 -6.93 -16.05
CA ALA A 164 -15.93 -6.85 -16.41
C ALA A 164 -16.31 -5.44 -16.88
N TYR A 165 -15.81 -4.40 -16.19
CA TYR A 165 -16.01 -3.01 -16.60
C TYR A 165 -15.44 -2.73 -18.01
N TYR A 166 -14.22 -3.21 -18.29
CA TYR A 166 -13.60 -3.08 -19.60
C TYR A 166 -14.44 -3.77 -20.70
N GLN A 167 -14.85 -5.03 -20.46
CA GLN A 167 -15.64 -5.81 -21.42
C GLN A 167 -17.01 -5.19 -21.71
N GLN A 168 -17.70 -4.67 -20.70
CA GLN A 168 -19.02 -4.02 -20.86
C GLN A 168 -18.95 -2.72 -21.64
N ARG A 169 -17.85 -1.97 -21.51
CA ARG A 169 -17.66 -0.67 -22.17
C ARG A 169 -17.23 -0.79 -23.64
N GLY A 170 -16.85 -1.99 -24.09
CA GLY A 170 -16.64 -2.28 -25.51
C GLY A 170 -15.68 -1.31 -26.18
N LEU A 171 -14.47 -1.19 -25.66
CA LEU A 171 -13.30 -0.81 -26.48
C LEU A 171 -12.73 -2.05 -27.15
#